data_AF-A0A6M0BK00-F1
#
_entry.id   AF-A0A6M0BK00-F1
#
_cell.length_a   1.000
_cell.length_b   1.000
_cell.length_c   1.000
_cell.angle_alpha   90.00
_cell.angle_beta   90.00
_cell.angle_gamma   90.00
#
_symmetry.space_group_name_H-M   'P 1'
#
loop_
_entity.id
_entity.type
_entity.pdbx_description
1 polymer ?
#
loop_
_entity_poly.entity_id
_entity_poly.type
_entity_poly.pdbx_seq_one_letter_code
_entity_poly.pdbx_strand_id
1 'polypeptide(L)'
;MSGHRKTHRDHAKKTQRPLVEDSAIAAKLESLVKPAIIAQEGYYRKLGLRDRILNLPLMVAAVLTLLWRDVAGVRELNRILTREGFLWCSPTQVSQQAISQRFLTFPAQLFERVFKELLPELRKVWDSRKCRPLPESVQFTLSKFERIWIADNSTLEALFRKLKSLADIPQGQLAGKMGVVVDVKTRLPVEIWFEENPRASDTKLESNLLNLVRAKTLLLLDRGFYHFYFWQQLIDRGIHFITRLKKG
;
A
#
# COMPACT_ATOMS: atom_id res chain seq x y z
N MET A 1 35.74 19.19 12.33
CA MET A 1 35.31 18.40 11.16
C MET A 1 33.78 18.37 11.13
N SER A 2 33.16 19.31 10.41
CA SER A 2 31.70 19.38 10.29
C SER A 2 31.21 18.29 9.34
N GLY A 3 30.77 17.16 9.91
CA GLY A 3 30.15 16.09 9.13
C GLY A 3 28.94 16.65 8.37
N HIS A 4 29.01 16.66 7.04
CA HIS A 4 27.87 16.95 6.19
C HIS A 4 26.73 15.99 6.55
N ARG A 5 25.72 16.49 7.26
CA ARG A 5 24.51 15.75 7.60
C ARG A 5 23.77 15.54 6.27
N LYS A 6 23.96 14.38 5.62
CA LYS A 6 23.24 14.01 4.40
C LYS A 6 21.75 14.26 4.64
N THR A 7 21.17 15.21 3.91
CA THR A 7 19.74 15.47 3.94
C THR A 7 19.04 14.23 3.42
N HIS A 8 18.41 13.49 4.33
CA HIS A 8 17.61 12.33 3.97
C HIS A 8 16.49 12.81 3.05
N ARG A 9 16.45 12.31 1.80
CA ARG A 9 15.50 12.75 0.76
C ARG A 9 14.04 12.69 1.24
N ASP A 10 13.71 11.71 2.08
CA ASP A 10 12.35 11.55 2.61
C ASP A 10 11.95 12.65 3.62
N HIS A 11 12.89 13.48 4.09
CA HIS A 11 12.64 14.59 5.03
C HIS A 11 12.69 15.98 4.39
N ALA A 12 13.02 16.09 3.10
CA ALA A 12 13.00 17.39 2.47
C ALA A 12 11.54 17.88 2.46
N LYS A 13 11.25 19.00 3.14
CA LYS A 13 9.95 19.67 3.04
C LYS A 13 9.71 19.90 1.56
N LYS A 14 8.74 19.21 0.97
CA LYS A 14 8.47 19.30 -0.47
C LYS A 14 8.04 20.73 -0.75
N THR A 15 8.98 21.54 -1.25
CA THR A 15 8.75 22.89 -1.76
C THR A 15 8.34 22.84 -3.23
N GLN A 16 8.24 21.64 -3.80
CA GLN A 16 7.88 21.42 -5.18
C GLN A 16 6.43 21.81 -5.42
N ARG A 17 6.20 22.49 -6.56
CA ARG A 17 4.85 22.75 -7.04
C ARG A 17 4.23 21.42 -7.45
N PRO A 18 2.95 21.18 -7.13
CA PRO A 18 2.22 20.04 -7.67
C PRO A 18 2.43 19.93 -9.17
N LEU A 19 2.65 18.71 -9.66
CA LEU A 19 2.68 18.46 -11.09
C LEU A 19 1.35 18.89 -11.70
N VAL A 20 1.40 19.38 -12.94
CA VAL A 20 0.20 19.66 -13.72
C VAL A 20 -0.51 18.34 -13.99
N GLU A 21 -1.83 18.35 -13.96
CA GLU A 21 -2.62 17.18 -14.30
C GLU A 21 -2.45 16.85 -15.79
N ASP A 22 -1.87 15.69 -16.08
CA ASP A 22 -1.84 15.12 -17.43
C ASP A 22 -3.23 14.51 -17.73
N SER A 23 -3.88 15.01 -18.78
CA SER A 23 -5.24 14.62 -19.14
C SER A 23 -5.35 13.14 -19.56
N ALA A 24 -4.32 12.59 -20.20
CA ALA A 24 -4.32 11.19 -20.61
C ALA A 24 -4.17 10.26 -19.40
N ILE A 25 -3.31 10.64 -18.44
CA ILE A 25 -3.18 9.88 -17.19
C ILE A 25 -4.44 10.01 -16.35
N ALA A 26 -5.01 11.21 -16.22
CA ALA A 26 -6.26 11.43 -15.48
C ALA A 26 -7.41 10.60 -16.06
N ALA A 27 -7.62 10.63 -17.38
CA ALA A 27 -8.64 9.81 -18.04
C ALA A 27 -8.43 8.31 -17.83
N LYS A 28 -7.17 7.85 -17.82
CA LYS A 28 -6.83 6.44 -17.56
C LYS A 28 -7.05 6.05 -16.10
N LEU A 29 -6.71 6.91 -15.15
CA LEU A 29 -7.00 6.67 -13.73
C LEU A 29 -8.51 6.64 -13.51
N GLU A 30 -9.25 7.54 -14.15
CA GLU A 30 -10.70 7.59 -14.07
C GLU A 30 -11.36 6.32 -14.59
N SER A 31 -11.01 5.89 -15.81
CA SER A 31 -11.59 4.68 -16.40
C SER A 31 -11.25 3.42 -15.61
N LEU A 32 -10.04 3.36 -15.03
CA LEU A 32 -9.60 2.24 -14.22
C LEU A 32 -10.29 2.21 -12.85
N VAL A 33 -10.38 3.36 -12.17
CA VAL A 33 -10.72 3.42 -10.73
C VAL A 33 -12.22 3.61 -10.49
N LYS A 34 -12.96 4.30 -11.36
CA LYS A 34 -14.40 4.55 -11.18
C LYS A 34 -15.21 3.26 -10.97
N PRO A 35 -15.05 2.20 -11.78
CA PRO A 35 -15.80 0.95 -11.57
C PRO A 35 -15.53 0.34 -10.19
N ALA A 36 -14.27 0.38 -9.75
CA ALA A 36 -13.87 -0.14 -8.44
C ALA A 36 -14.45 0.66 -7.28
N ILE A 37 -14.60 1.98 -7.42
CA ILE A 37 -15.27 2.84 -6.43
C ILE A 37 -16.77 2.48 -6.33
N ILE A 38 -17.45 2.37 -7.47
CA ILE A 38 -18.88 2.07 -7.54
C ILE A 38 -19.17 0.71 -6.90
N ALA A 39 -18.31 -0.28 -7.12
CA ALA A 39 -18.42 -1.61 -6.50
C ALA A 39 -18.44 -1.57 -4.96
N GLN A 40 -17.92 -0.50 -4.32
CA GLN A 40 -17.88 -0.37 -2.87
C GLN A 40 -19.09 0.39 -2.28
N GLU A 41 -20.04 0.88 -3.07
CA GLU A 41 -21.20 1.63 -2.56
C GLU A 41 -22.01 0.85 -1.51
N GLY A 42 -22.24 -0.44 -1.76
CA GLY A 42 -22.98 -1.30 -0.82
C GLY A 42 -22.24 -1.44 0.52
N TYR A 43 -20.92 -1.56 0.50
CA TYR A 43 -20.11 -1.64 1.72
C TYR A 43 -20.01 -0.28 2.42
N TYR A 44 -19.90 0.82 1.67
CA TYR A 44 -19.92 2.19 2.19
C TYR A 44 -21.19 2.44 3.02
N ARG A 45 -22.35 2.02 2.51
CA ARG A 45 -23.64 2.11 3.24
C ARG A 45 -23.68 1.21 4.47
N LYS A 46 -23.15 -0.02 4.41
CA LYS A 46 -23.06 -0.95 5.56
C LYS A 46 -22.24 -0.38 6.72
N LEU A 47 -21.24 0.46 6.44
CA LEU A 47 -20.46 1.16 7.46
C LEU A 47 -21.21 2.35 8.10
N GLY A 48 -22.48 2.59 7.73
CA GLY A 48 -23.26 3.71 8.24
C GLY A 48 -22.74 5.08 7.80
N LEU A 49 -21.89 5.12 6.76
CA LEU A 49 -21.34 6.36 6.26
C LEU A 49 -22.42 7.10 5.47
N ARG A 50 -22.71 8.32 5.92
CA ARG A 50 -23.62 9.23 5.21
C ARG A 50 -23.00 9.74 3.92
N ASP A 51 -23.86 10.07 2.97
CA ASP A 51 -23.47 10.83 1.78
C ASP A 51 -23.10 12.25 2.19
N ARG A 52 -21.79 12.49 2.27
CA ARG A 52 -21.18 13.77 2.59
C ARG A 52 -20.35 14.21 1.40
N ILE A 53 -19.99 15.49 1.36
CA ILE A 53 -19.10 16.06 0.32
C ILE A 53 -17.81 15.23 0.19
N LEU A 54 -17.15 14.92 1.32
CA LEU A 54 -15.94 14.11 1.35
C LEU A 54 -16.26 12.59 1.38
N ASN A 55 -16.94 12.11 0.34
CA ASN A 55 -17.33 10.70 0.16
C ASN A 55 -16.16 9.84 -0.38
N LEU A 56 -16.41 8.55 -0.60
CA LEU A 56 -15.41 7.63 -1.13
C LEU A 56 -14.81 8.08 -2.48
N PRO A 57 -15.59 8.43 -3.52
CA PRO A 57 -15.04 8.95 -4.77
C PRO A 57 -14.06 10.11 -4.58
N LEU A 58 -14.42 11.10 -3.75
CA LEU A 58 -13.57 12.25 -3.49
C LEU A 58 -12.31 11.87 -2.72
N MET A 59 -12.44 11.04 -1.68
CA MET A 59 -11.30 10.60 -0.88
C MET A 59 -10.30 9.76 -1.68
N VAL A 60 -10.77 8.92 -2.61
CA VAL A 60 -9.90 8.17 -3.53
C VAL A 60 -9.17 9.13 -4.48
N ALA A 61 -9.89 10.07 -5.10
CA ALA A 61 -9.28 11.08 -5.97
C ALA A 61 -8.23 11.92 -5.23
N ALA A 62 -8.53 12.29 -3.97
CA ALA A 62 -7.63 13.03 -3.09
C ALA A 62 -6.32 12.26 -2.82
N VAL A 63 -6.39 10.97 -2.46
CA VAL A 63 -5.19 10.13 -2.23
C VAL A 63 -4.38 9.98 -3.52
N LEU A 64 -5.03 9.69 -4.64
CA LEU A 64 -4.35 9.55 -5.94
C LEU A 64 -3.66 10.86 -6.35
N THR A 65 -4.32 11.99 -6.13
CA THR A 65 -3.76 13.33 -6.42
C THR A 65 -2.54 13.63 -5.56
N LEU A 66 -2.60 13.33 -4.25
CA LEU A 66 -1.45 13.48 -3.35
C LEU A 66 -0.23 12.69 -3.85
N LEU A 67 -0.45 11.44 -4.27
CA LEU A 67 0.63 10.53 -4.69
C LEU A 67 1.16 10.84 -6.09
N TRP A 68 0.27 11.01 -7.06
CA TRP A 68 0.64 11.10 -8.47
C TRP A 68 1.10 12.52 -8.86
N ARG A 69 0.43 13.56 -8.35
CA ARG A 69 0.83 14.97 -8.61
C ARG A 69 1.88 15.49 -7.63
N ASP A 70 2.35 14.64 -6.74
CA ASP A 70 3.31 14.95 -5.68
C ASP A 70 2.93 16.18 -4.82
N VAL A 71 1.67 16.24 -4.39
CA VAL A 71 1.14 17.38 -3.64
C VAL A 71 1.69 17.36 -2.21
N ALA A 72 2.32 18.47 -1.80
CA ALA A 72 3.07 18.59 -0.54
C ALA A 72 2.23 18.53 0.77
N GLY A 73 0.92 18.29 0.71
CA GLY A 73 0.07 18.07 1.87
C GLY A 73 -1.37 18.56 1.73
N VAL A 74 -2.14 18.46 2.82
CA VAL A 74 -3.59 18.73 2.84
C VAL A 74 -3.94 20.19 2.49
N ARG A 75 -3.09 21.16 2.85
CA ARG A 75 -3.32 22.57 2.52
C ARG A 75 -3.30 22.82 1.00
N GLU A 76 -2.29 22.29 0.31
CA GLU A 76 -2.21 22.43 -1.14
C GLU A 76 -3.29 21.62 -1.84
N LEU A 77 -3.59 20.42 -1.34
CA LEU A 77 -4.71 19.63 -1.85
C LEU A 77 -6.04 20.39 -1.74
N ASN A 78 -6.29 21.04 -0.60
CA ASN A 78 -7.47 21.88 -0.40
C ASN A 78 -7.50 23.05 -1.40
N ARG A 79 -6.39 23.75 -1.58
CA ARG A 79 -6.26 24.84 -2.56
C ARG A 79 -6.61 24.38 -3.97
N ILE A 80 -6.09 23.23 -4.41
CA ILE A 80 -6.37 22.64 -5.73
C ILE A 80 -7.85 22.27 -5.83
N LEU A 81 -8.40 21.52 -4.85
CA LEU A 81 -9.81 21.14 -4.84
C LEU A 81 -10.73 22.35 -4.95
N THR A 82 -10.41 23.44 -4.26
CA THR A 82 -11.23 24.64 -4.20
C THR A 82 -11.18 25.47 -5.49
N ARG A 83 -10.05 25.52 -6.19
CA ARG A 83 -9.86 26.38 -7.36
C ARG A 83 -10.05 25.65 -8.69
N GLU A 84 -9.57 24.43 -8.77
CA GLU A 84 -9.39 23.69 -10.03
C GLU A 84 -10.20 22.39 -10.03
N GLY A 85 -10.37 21.76 -8.86
CA GLY A 85 -10.75 20.35 -8.79
C GLY A 85 -9.56 19.44 -9.13
N PHE A 86 -9.81 18.15 -9.25
CA PHE A 86 -8.82 17.17 -9.70
C PHE A 86 -9.51 15.87 -10.09
N LEU A 87 -8.98 15.16 -11.09
CA LEU A 87 -9.59 13.93 -11.62
C LEU A 87 -11.10 14.16 -11.91
N TRP A 88 -11.97 13.25 -11.46
CA TRP A 88 -13.43 13.36 -11.60
C TRP A 88 -14.10 14.26 -10.56
N CYS A 89 -13.34 14.96 -9.71
CA CYS A 89 -13.88 15.85 -8.69
C CYS A 89 -13.89 17.29 -9.18
N SER A 90 -15.10 17.85 -9.33
CA SER A 90 -15.30 19.27 -9.63
C SER A 90 -14.78 20.16 -8.49
N PRO A 91 -14.47 21.45 -8.79
CA PRO A 91 -14.10 22.41 -7.77
C PRO A 91 -15.09 22.45 -6.61
N THR A 92 -14.61 22.22 -5.39
CA THR A 92 -15.46 22.04 -4.21
C THR A 92 -14.92 22.83 -3.02
N GLN A 93 -15.79 23.62 -2.39
CA GLN A 93 -15.47 24.40 -1.20
C GLN A 93 -15.59 23.52 0.05
N VAL A 94 -14.47 23.28 0.71
CA VAL A 94 -14.40 22.59 2.00
C VAL A 94 -13.28 23.20 2.83
N SER A 95 -13.39 23.18 4.15
CA SER A 95 -12.30 23.66 5.00
C SER A 95 -11.12 22.68 5.00
N GLN A 96 -9.90 23.20 5.12
CA GLN A 96 -8.70 22.39 5.31
C GLN A 96 -8.83 21.46 6.54
N GLN A 97 -9.49 21.94 7.60
CA GLN A 97 -9.76 21.16 8.80
C GLN A 97 -10.67 19.96 8.51
N ALA A 98 -11.73 20.14 7.70
CA ALA A 98 -12.62 19.05 7.32
C ALA A 98 -11.88 17.96 6.54
N ILE A 99 -11.01 18.32 5.60
CA ILE A 99 -10.19 17.35 4.85
C ILE A 99 -9.24 16.61 5.80
N SER A 100 -8.57 17.34 6.69
CA SER A 100 -7.62 16.74 7.65
C SER A 100 -8.33 15.74 8.57
N GLN A 101 -9.46 16.15 9.16
CA GLN A 101 -10.26 15.28 10.02
C GLN A 101 -10.79 14.07 9.26
N ARG A 102 -11.15 14.24 7.98
CA ARG A 102 -11.60 13.14 7.15
C ARG A 102 -10.49 12.13 6.92
N PHE A 103 -9.26 12.55 6.59
CA PHE A 103 -8.13 11.61 6.47
C PHE A 103 -7.86 10.81 7.75
N LEU A 104 -8.11 11.39 8.93
CA LEU A 104 -7.93 10.71 10.22
C LEU A 104 -9.03 9.70 10.53
N THR A 105 -10.24 9.91 10.03
CA THR A 105 -11.44 9.15 10.44
C THR A 105 -12.04 8.30 9.34
N PHE A 106 -11.62 8.48 8.08
CA PHE A 106 -12.17 7.75 6.96
C PHE A 106 -11.70 6.29 6.99
N PRO A 107 -12.61 5.29 6.89
CA PRO A 107 -12.22 3.89 7.02
C PRO A 107 -11.21 3.46 5.95
N ALA A 108 -10.01 3.10 6.40
CA ALA A 108 -8.92 2.70 5.51
C ALA A 108 -9.27 1.46 4.68
N GLN A 109 -10.11 0.59 5.23
CA GLN A 109 -10.62 -0.62 4.59
C GLN A 109 -11.35 -0.32 3.27
N LEU A 110 -11.93 0.88 3.10
CA LEU A 110 -12.54 1.26 1.82
C LEU A 110 -11.48 1.41 0.72
N PHE A 111 -10.33 2.02 1.02
CA PHE A 111 -9.23 2.12 0.05
C PHE A 111 -8.65 0.75 -0.28
N GLU A 112 -8.48 -0.09 0.73
CA GLU A 112 -8.02 -1.47 0.54
C GLU A 112 -8.96 -2.24 -0.39
N ARG A 113 -10.28 -2.13 -0.20
CA ARG A 113 -11.27 -2.78 -1.05
C ARG A 113 -11.25 -2.25 -2.48
N VAL A 114 -11.21 -0.93 -2.66
CA VAL A 114 -11.05 -0.33 -4.00
C VAL A 114 -9.78 -0.87 -4.67
N PHE A 115 -8.67 -0.91 -3.96
CA PHE A 115 -7.42 -1.44 -4.51
C PHE A 115 -7.51 -2.93 -4.86
N LYS A 116 -8.10 -3.76 -3.98
CA LYS A 116 -8.32 -5.19 -4.21
C LYS A 116 -9.23 -5.45 -5.42
N GLU A 117 -10.25 -4.63 -5.62
CA GLU A 117 -11.14 -4.68 -6.80
C GLU A 117 -10.37 -4.45 -8.11
N LEU A 118 -9.30 -3.65 -8.08
CA LEU A 118 -8.46 -3.39 -9.25
C LEU A 118 -7.48 -4.53 -9.57
N LEU A 119 -7.10 -5.35 -8.58
CA LEU A 119 -6.04 -6.35 -8.74
C LEU A 119 -6.30 -7.36 -9.88
N PRO A 120 -7.52 -7.91 -10.08
CA PRO A 120 -7.77 -8.83 -11.19
C PRO A 120 -7.51 -8.19 -12.56
N GLU A 121 -7.93 -6.95 -12.76
CA GLU A 121 -7.72 -6.24 -14.02
C GLU A 121 -6.24 -5.90 -14.22
N LEU A 122 -5.56 -5.45 -13.18
CA LEU A 122 -4.11 -5.20 -13.23
C LEU A 122 -3.31 -6.46 -13.56
N ARG A 123 -3.74 -7.63 -13.11
CA ARG A 123 -3.14 -8.93 -13.45
C ARG A 123 -3.35 -9.27 -14.92
N LYS A 124 -4.58 -9.13 -15.45
CA LYS A 124 -4.86 -9.33 -16.89
C LYS A 124 -4.00 -8.41 -17.76
N VAL A 125 -3.91 -7.13 -17.40
CA VAL A 125 -3.07 -6.14 -18.08
C VAL A 125 -1.60 -6.50 -17.99
N TRP A 126 -1.15 -7.12 -16.89
CA TRP A 126 0.22 -7.60 -16.77
C TRP A 126 0.50 -8.77 -17.73
N ASP A 127 -0.39 -9.76 -17.75
CA ASP A 127 -0.23 -10.97 -18.55
C ASP A 127 -0.36 -10.71 -20.06
N SER A 128 -1.04 -9.66 -20.49
CA SER A 128 -1.14 -9.27 -21.91
C SER A 128 0.07 -8.51 -22.45
N ARG A 129 1.07 -8.19 -21.60
CA ARG A 129 2.27 -7.44 -22.02
C ARG A 129 3.19 -8.28 -22.89
N LYS A 130 3.56 -7.73 -24.06
CA LYS A 130 4.52 -8.35 -24.98
C LYS A 130 5.96 -7.85 -24.81
N CYS A 131 6.15 -6.60 -24.36
CA CYS A 131 7.46 -5.92 -24.37
C CYS A 131 8.14 -5.81 -22.99
N ARG A 132 7.83 -6.70 -22.06
CA ARG A 132 8.46 -6.73 -20.73
C ARG A 132 8.69 -8.17 -20.28
N PRO A 133 9.73 -8.83 -20.80
CA PRO A 133 10.02 -10.21 -20.42
C PRO A 133 10.34 -10.29 -18.93
N LEU A 134 10.01 -11.43 -18.33
CA LEU A 134 10.43 -11.74 -16.97
C LEU A 134 11.95 -11.96 -16.95
N PRO A 135 12.66 -11.60 -15.87
CA PRO A 135 14.05 -11.99 -15.69
C PRO A 135 14.21 -13.51 -15.80
N GLU A 136 15.32 -13.98 -16.36
CA GLU A 136 15.59 -15.41 -16.59
C GLU A 136 15.47 -16.23 -15.29
N SER A 137 15.98 -15.69 -14.17
CA SER A 137 15.87 -16.32 -12.85
C SER A 137 14.40 -16.52 -12.42
N VAL A 138 13.53 -15.57 -12.73
CA VAL A 138 12.09 -15.66 -12.43
C VAL A 138 11.44 -16.70 -13.35
N GLN A 139 11.78 -16.71 -14.64
CA GLN A 139 11.26 -17.71 -15.60
C GLN A 139 11.66 -19.13 -15.20
N PHE A 140 12.94 -19.35 -14.90
CA PHE A 140 13.46 -20.62 -14.42
C PHE A 140 12.73 -21.08 -13.16
N THR A 141 12.55 -20.17 -12.20
CA THR A 141 11.87 -20.49 -10.95
C THR A 141 10.40 -20.86 -11.19
N LEU A 142 9.70 -20.16 -12.10
CA LEU A 142 8.32 -20.50 -12.49
C LEU A 142 8.20 -21.84 -13.25
N SER A 143 9.31 -22.39 -13.77
CA SER A 143 9.31 -23.77 -14.31
C SER A 143 9.26 -24.85 -13.23
N LYS A 144 9.57 -24.49 -11.97
CA LYS A 144 9.63 -25.39 -10.81
C LYS A 144 8.51 -25.13 -9.81
N PHE A 145 8.06 -23.89 -9.72
CA PHE A 145 7.04 -23.43 -8.78
C PHE A 145 5.89 -22.79 -9.53
N GLU A 146 4.65 -22.97 -9.04
CA GLU A 146 3.49 -22.28 -9.60
C GLU A 146 3.49 -20.79 -9.23
N ARG A 147 4.13 -20.44 -8.11
CA ARG A 147 4.06 -19.10 -7.50
C ARG A 147 5.39 -18.76 -6.85
N ILE A 148 5.78 -17.49 -6.96
CA ILE A 148 6.95 -16.93 -6.28
C ILE A 148 6.47 -15.67 -5.56
N TRP A 149 6.43 -15.73 -4.23
CA TRP A 149 5.87 -14.65 -3.42
C TRP A 149 6.92 -14.12 -2.45
N ILE A 150 6.91 -12.80 -2.25
CA ILE A 150 7.69 -12.13 -1.21
C ILE A 150 6.73 -11.78 -0.09
N ALA A 151 7.09 -12.10 1.16
CA ALA A 151 6.37 -11.64 2.33
C ALA A 151 7.27 -10.80 3.20
N ASP A 152 6.77 -9.64 3.62
CA ASP A 152 7.48 -8.75 4.54
C ASP A 152 6.51 -8.09 5.51
N ASN A 153 7.07 -7.60 6.63
CA ASN A 153 6.33 -6.92 7.67
C ASN A 153 7.03 -5.63 8.09
N SER A 154 6.25 -4.66 8.54
CA SER A 154 6.79 -3.41 9.03
C SER A 154 5.89 -2.82 10.10
N THR A 155 6.51 -2.32 11.17
CA THR A 155 5.81 -1.51 12.17
C THR A 155 5.71 -0.08 11.62
N LEU A 156 4.50 0.47 11.50
CA LEU A 156 4.31 1.79 10.90
C LEU A 156 4.97 2.89 11.73
N GLU A 157 5.04 2.73 13.06
CA GLU A 157 5.81 3.67 13.90
C GLU A 157 7.28 3.79 13.45
N ALA A 158 7.94 2.68 13.14
CA ALA A 158 9.33 2.71 12.67
C ALA A 158 9.45 3.48 11.34
N LEU A 159 8.47 3.29 10.44
CA LEU A 159 8.38 4.04 9.20
C LEU A 159 8.18 5.54 9.48
N PHE A 160 7.22 5.93 10.31
CA PHE A 160 6.94 7.34 10.59
C PHE A 160 8.05 8.05 11.37
N ARG A 161 8.76 7.35 12.26
CA ARG A 161 9.97 7.89 12.91
C ARG A 161 11.10 8.06 11.92
N LYS A 162 11.31 7.09 11.01
CA LYS A 162 12.24 7.25 9.87
C LYS A 162 11.87 8.44 9.00
N LEU A 163 10.59 8.82 8.94
CA LEU A 163 10.10 10.01 8.24
C LEU A 163 10.07 11.29 9.11
N LYS A 164 10.44 11.21 10.39
CA LYS A 164 10.37 12.28 11.41
C LYS A 164 8.97 12.82 11.69
N SER A 165 7.92 12.21 11.14
CA SER A 165 6.53 12.64 11.35
C SER A 165 6.08 12.48 12.79
N LEU A 166 6.73 11.58 13.56
CA LEU A 166 6.38 11.26 14.96
C LEU A 166 7.62 11.35 15.88
N ALA A 167 8.57 12.24 15.54
CA ALA A 167 9.83 12.36 16.27
C ALA A 167 9.62 12.75 17.75
N ASP A 168 8.60 13.55 18.04
CA ASP A 168 8.35 14.13 19.36
C ASP A 168 7.44 13.26 20.25
N ILE A 169 6.96 12.12 19.74
CA ILE A 169 6.09 11.21 20.50
C ILE A 169 6.96 10.11 21.11
N PRO A 170 6.71 9.63 22.35
CA PRO A 170 7.46 8.52 22.95
C PRO A 170 7.37 7.22 22.15
N GLN A 171 8.44 6.42 22.16
CA GLN A 171 8.52 5.16 21.41
C GLN A 171 7.51 4.13 21.93
N GLY A 172 6.86 3.41 21.01
CA GLY A 172 5.92 2.33 21.32
C GLY A 172 4.50 2.81 21.63
N GLN A 173 4.17 4.05 21.25
CA GLN A 173 2.84 4.64 21.39
C GLN A 173 2.04 4.70 20.08
N LEU A 174 2.66 4.42 18.93
CA LEU A 174 2.06 4.72 17.63
C LEU A 174 1.99 3.52 16.69
N ALA A 175 1.19 3.72 15.65
CA ALA A 175 0.32 2.72 15.05
C ALA A 175 1.04 1.46 14.52
N GLY A 176 0.33 0.35 14.73
CA GLY A 176 0.15 -0.84 13.91
C GLY A 176 1.27 -1.45 13.07
N LYS A 177 1.11 -2.74 12.79
CA LYS A 177 1.94 -3.49 11.85
C LYS A 177 1.19 -3.67 10.54
N MET A 178 1.92 -3.52 9.43
CA MET A 178 1.45 -3.96 8.12
C MET A 178 2.27 -5.13 7.65
N GLY A 179 1.59 -6.17 7.17
CA GLY A 179 2.18 -7.30 6.46
C GLY A 179 1.69 -7.29 5.02
N VAL A 180 2.59 -7.51 4.07
CA VAL A 180 2.24 -7.55 2.65
C VAL A 180 2.87 -8.78 2.01
N VAL A 181 2.07 -9.48 1.21
CA VAL A 181 2.55 -10.49 0.28
C VAL A 181 2.48 -9.93 -1.13
N VAL A 182 3.58 -9.99 -1.87
CA VAL A 182 3.68 -9.52 -3.25
C VAL A 182 4.06 -10.67 -4.15
N ASP A 183 3.39 -10.77 -5.29
CA ASP A 183 3.73 -11.73 -6.33
C ASP A 183 4.93 -11.21 -7.15
N VAL A 184 6.01 -11.99 -7.23
CA VAL A 184 7.25 -11.56 -7.90
C VAL A 184 7.06 -11.39 -9.40
N LYS A 185 6.23 -12.24 -10.04
CA LYS A 185 5.97 -12.19 -11.48
C LYS A 185 5.29 -10.88 -11.85
N THR A 186 4.20 -10.55 -11.16
CA THR A 186 3.33 -9.40 -11.48
C THR A 186 3.72 -8.11 -10.76
N ARG A 187 4.47 -8.21 -9.67
CA ARG A 187 4.75 -7.14 -8.70
C ARG A 187 3.49 -6.56 -8.05
N LEU A 188 2.39 -7.30 -8.12
CA LEU A 188 1.12 -6.90 -7.53
C LEU A 188 0.96 -7.54 -6.15
N PRO A 189 0.29 -6.86 -5.21
CA PRO A 189 -0.07 -7.47 -3.94
C PRO A 189 -0.95 -8.70 -4.14
N VAL A 190 -0.65 -9.73 -3.35
CA VAL A 190 -1.46 -10.93 -3.16
C VAL A 190 -2.39 -10.72 -1.98
N GLU A 191 -1.85 -10.25 -0.85
CA GLU A 191 -2.62 -9.98 0.35
C GLU A 191 -1.96 -8.87 1.18
N ILE A 192 -2.78 -8.12 1.93
CA ILE A 192 -2.35 -7.06 2.84
C ILE A 192 -3.04 -7.29 4.17
N TRP A 193 -2.27 -7.26 5.25
CA TRP A 193 -2.79 -7.31 6.61
C TRP A 193 -2.40 -6.06 7.36
N PHE A 194 -3.35 -5.52 8.12
CA PHE A 194 -3.13 -4.46 9.07
C PHE A 194 -3.49 -4.96 10.47
N GLU A 195 -2.62 -4.70 11.42
CA GLU A 195 -2.80 -4.98 12.83
C GLU A 195 -2.64 -3.67 13.58
N GLU A 196 -3.65 -3.25 14.33
CA GLU A 196 -3.62 -1.99 15.07
C GLU A 196 -2.61 -2.03 16.21
N ASN A 197 -2.46 -3.18 16.88
CA ASN A 197 -1.54 -3.34 17.99
C ASN A 197 -0.08 -3.36 17.50
N PRO A 198 0.73 -2.31 17.75
CA PRO A 198 2.11 -2.26 17.28
C PRO A 198 3.01 -3.29 17.98
N ARG A 199 2.57 -3.84 19.13
CA ARG A 199 3.27 -4.89 19.89
C ARG A 199 2.84 -6.30 19.51
N ALA A 200 1.90 -6.46 18.58
CA ALA A 200 1.50 -7.78 18.12
C ALA A 200 2.72 -8.57 17.63
N SER A 201 2.81 -9.84 18.04
CA SER A 201 3.92 -10.70 17.63
C SER A 201 3.92 -10.90 16.11
N ASP A 202 5.12 -11.00 15.53
CA ASP A 202 5.30 -11.34 14.12
C ASP A 202 4.75 -12.74 13.78
N THR A 203 4.54 -13.59 14.79
CA THR A 203 3.87 -14.90 14.68
C THR A 203 2.45 -14.82 14.12
N LYS A 204 1.75 -13.68 14.29
CA LYS A 204 0.42 -13.48 13.69
C LYS A 204 0.52 -13.42 12.16
N LEU A 205 1.59 -12.81 11.63
CA LEU A 205 1.83 -12.79 10.19
C LEU A 205 2.21 -14.17 9.66
N GLU A 206 3.04 -14.93 10.39
CA GLU A 206 3.37 -16.31 10.03
C GLU A 206 2.11 -17.17 9.91
N SER A 207 1.20 -17.04 10.87
CA SER A 207 -0.10 -17.72 10.85
C SER A 207 -0.95 -17.31 9.64
N ASN A 208 -1.05 -16.01 9.36
CA ASN A 208 -1.75 -15.49 8.20
C ASN A 208 -1.13 -15.99 6.89
N LEU A 209 0.20 -16.02 6.82
CA LEU A 209 0.94 -16.48 5.66
C LEU A 209 0.68 -17.97 5.43
N LEU A 210 0.78 -18.81 6.48
CA LEU A 210 0.45 -20.24 6.42
C LEU A 210 -0.97 -20.52 5.91
N ASN A 211 -1.94 -19.67 6.25
CA ASN A 211 -3.32 -19.79 5.78
C ASN A 211 -3.49 -19.38 4.32
N LEU A 212 -2.62 -18.51 3.81
CA LEU A 212 -2.65 -18.01 2.43
C LEU A 212 -1.90 -18.93 1.46
N VAL A 213 -0.74 -19.43 1.86
CA VAL A 213 0.18 -20.14 0.97
C VAL A 213 -0.27 -21.58 0.71
N ARG A 214 0.04 -22.06 -0.50
CA ARG A 214 -0.29 -23.42 -0.95
C ARG A 214 0.97 -24.10 -1.49
N ALA A 215 0.93 -25.44 -1.59
CA ALA A 215 2.01 -26.24 -2.16
C ALA A 215 2.48 -25.69 -3.52
N LYS A 216 3.76 -25.95 -3.86
CA LYS A 216 4.45 -25.42 -5.05
C LYS A 216 4.56 -23.89 -5.08
N THR A 217 4.54 -23.24 -3.91
CA THR A 217 4.92 -21.84 -3.75
C THR A 217 6.37 -21.75 -3.29
N LEU A 218 7.16 -20.87 -3.91
CA LEU A 218 8.42 -20.40 -3.37
C LEU A 218 8.21 -19.09 -2.63
N LEU A 219 8.50 -19.06 -1.33
CA LEU A 219 8.46 -17.87 -0.49
C LEU A 219 9.83 -17.22 -0.35
N LEU A 220 9.89 -15.91 -0.54
CA LEU A 220 11.04 -15.09 -0.25
C LEU A 220 10.73 -14.29 1.02
N LEU A 221 11.50 -14.56 2.07
CA LEU A 221 11.27 -14.03 3.42
C LEU A 221 12.48 -13.18 3.85
N ASP A 222 12.23 -12.08 4.55
CA ASP A 222 13.31 -11.35 5.22
C ASP A 222 13.80 -12.10 6.48
N ARG A 223 14.94 -11.68 7.02
CA ARG A 223 15.56 -12.18 8.25
C ARG A 223 14.65 -12.17 9.49
N GLY A 224 13.54 -11.45 9.45
CA GLY A 224 12.53 -11.41 10.52
C GLY A 224 11.80 -12.73 10.72
N PHE A 225 11.76 -13.60 9.70
CA PHE A 225 11.10 -14.91 9.75
C PHE A 225 12.11 -16.01 10.15
N TYR A 226 12.42 -16.12 11.44
CA TYR A 226 13.44 -17.03 11.98
C TYR A 226 12.90 -18.14 12.90
N HIS A 227 11.59 -18.31 12.99
CA HIS A 227 10.99 -19.37 13.82
C HIS A 227 11.07 -20.73 13.10
N PHE A 228 11.88 -21.65 13.61
CA PHE A 228 12.05 -22.99 13.03
C PHE A 228 10.75 -23.78 12.91
N TYR A 229 9.82 -23.62 13.87
CA TYR A 229 8.53 -24.30 13.81
C TYR A 229 7.70 -23.84 12.59
N PHE A 230 7.69 -22.53 12.30
CA PHE A 230 7.05 -21.99 11.10
C PHE A 230 7.69 -22.56 9.83
N TRP A 231 9.02 -22.66 9.77
CA TRP A 231 9.72 -23.28 8.64
C TRP A 231 9.35 -24.75 8.44
N GLN A 232 9.25 -25.53 9.53
CA GLN A 232 8.81 -26.92 9.46
C GLN A 232 7.39 -27.03 8.89
N GLN A 233 6.47 -26.17 9.34
CA GLN A 233 5.09 -26.15 8.83
C GLN A 233 5.01 -25.80 7.33
N LEU A 234 5.92 -24.96 6.81
CA LEU A 234 6.03 -24.71 5.37
C LEU A 234 6.48 -25.96 4.61
N ILE A 235 7.53 -26.61 5.11
CA ILE A 235 8.11 -27.82 4.50
C ILE A 235 7.06 -28.95 4.46
N ASP A 236 6.37 -29.20 5.57
CA ASP A 236 5.35 -30.24 5.69
C ASP A 236 4.19 -30.04 4.69
N ARG A 237 3.95 -28.80 4.27
CA ARG A 237 2.91 -28.42 3.30
C ARG A 237 3.42 -28.33 1.85
N GLY A 238 4.66 -28.74 1.59
CA GLY A 238 5.26 -28.68 0.25
C GLY A 238 5.52 -27.25 -0.25
N ILE A 239 5.77 -26.32 0.68
CA ILE A 239 6.14 -24.94 0.38
C ILE A 239 7.64 -24.81 0.57
N HIS A 240 8.29 -24.20 -0.42
CA HIS A 240 9.71 -23.92 -0.37
C HIS A 240 9.92 -22.47 0.03
N PHE A 241 11.03 -22.16 0.70
CA PHE A 241 11.34 -20.80 1.08
C PHE A 241 12.83 -20.49 0.98
N ILE A 242 13.13 -19.21 0.76
CA ILE A 242 14.46 -18.62 0.87
C ILE A 242 14.35 -17.51 1.91
N THR A 243 15.21 -17.57 2.91
CA THR A 243 15.29 -16.54 3.96
C THR A 243 16.73 -16.17 4.22
N ARG A 244 16.96 -14.95 4.69
CA ARG A 244 18.29 -14.49 5.08
C ARG A 244 18.63 -15.01 6.48
N LEU A 245 19.79 -15.66 6.61
CA LEU A 245 20.31 -16.08 7.92
C LEU A 245 20.52 -14.87 8.84
N LYS A 246 19.96 -14.95 10.06
CA LYS A 246 20.27 -14.01 11.14
C LYS A 246 21.66 -14.38 11.67
N LYS A 247 22.62 -13.45 11.61
CA LYS A 247 23.90 -13.63 12.32
C LYS A 247 23.57 -13.75 13.81
N GLY A 248 24.06 -14.84 14.43
CA GLY A 248 24.03 -15.03 15.88
C GLY A 248 24.82 -13.96 16.60
#